data_AF-A0A835PBH0-F1
#
_entry.id   AF-A0A835PBH0-F1
#
_cell.length_a   1.000
_cell.length_b   1.000
_cell.length_c   1.000
_cell.angle_alpha   90.00
_cell.angle_beta   90.00
_cell.angle_gamma   90.00
#
_symmetry.space_group_name_H-M   'P 1'
#
loop_
_entity.id
_entity.type
_entity.pdbx_description
1 polymer ?
#
loop_
_entity_poly.entity_id
_entity_poly.type
_entity_poly.pdbx_seq_one_letter_code
_entity_poly.pdbx_strand_id
1 'polypeptide(L)'
;IFFRNVIGDAFGPETIKVAEPQVARLCIEAQECILAGRWVDLATLLLTSAELITARVSDKDFECIFTVICILVTRAGSPVEALELAKLISAKIIQQPDDKPALRLKIMSREYFAFLSKYLATFSAEELHIPNDSKEEAVRAIIEFVKFPDMFQCDLLDMPAVNQLEKDGKYSLILKLLKIFLTDRLDAYLDFHSANSTLLKSYGLVHEDCITK
;
A
#
# COMPACT_ATOMS: atom_id res chain seq x y z
N ILE A 1 -4.09 -11.32 -21.81
CA ILE A 1 -4.78 -12.38 -21.04
C ILE A 1 -5.53 -11.76 -19.86
N PHE A 2 -4.87 -10.98 -18.99
CA PHE A 2 -5.52 -10.23 -17.90
C PHE A 2 -6.75 -9.43 -18.35
N PHE A 3 -6.58 -8.46 -19.25
CA PHE A 3 -7.70 -7.66 -19.77
C PHE A 3 -8.79 -8.48 -20.47
N ARG A 4 -8.40 -9.51 -21.24
CA ARG A 4 -9.37 -10.31 -22.02
C ARG A 4 -10.22 -11.22 -21.13
N ASN A 5 -9.62 -11.83 -20.11
CA ASN A 5 -10.32 -12.75 -19.22
C ASN A 5 -11.10 -11.97 -18.15
N VAL A 6 -10.46 -10.98 -17.51
CA VAL A 6 -11.09 -10.19 -16.44
C VAL A 6 -12.23 -9.30 -16.97
N ILE A 7 -12.04 -8.64 -18.12
CA ILE A 7 -13.11 -7.83 -18.73
C ILE A 7 -14.14 -8.73 -19.43
N GLY A 8 -13.73 -9.85 -20.03
CA GLY A 8 -14.64 -10.81 -20.65
C GLY A 8 -15.62 -11.44 -19.66
N ASP A 9 -15.18 -11.76 -18.44
CA ASP A 9 -16.04 -12.37 -17.42
C ASP A 9 -16.90 -11.33 -16.66
N ALA A 10 -16.42 -10.08 -16.52
CA ALA A 10 -17.14 -9.01 -15.81
C ALA A 10 -18.28 -8.37 -16.62
N PHE A 11 -18.28 -8.55 -17.94
CA PHE A 11 -19.27 -7.99 -18.86
C PHE A 11 -20.02 -9.12 -19.55
N GLY A 12 -21.31 -9.29 -19.28
CA GLY A 12 -22.14 -10.29 -19.95
C GLY A 12 -22.11 -10.16 -21.49
N PRO A 13 -22.53 -11.20 -22.23
CA PRO A 13 -22.28 -11.36 -23.68
C PRO A 13 -22.77 -10.21 -24.58
N GLU A 14 -23.77 -9.44 -24.15
CA GLU A 14 -24.25 -8.25 -24.89
C GLU A 14 -23.36 -7.01 -24.71
N THR A 15 -22.65 -6.88 -23.59
CA THR A 15 -21.75 -5.74 -23.33
C THR A 15 -20.36 -5.96 -23.93
N ILE A 16 -19.94 -7.23 -24.09
CA ILE A 16 -18.70 -7.62 -24.77
C ILE A 16 -18.62 -7.07 -26.20
N LYS A 17 -19.73 -7.07 -26.94
CA LYS A 17 -19.79 -6.55 -28.33
C LYS A 17 -19.58 -5.03 -28.42
N VAL A 18 -19.93 -4.28 -27.37
CA VAL A 18 -19.76 -2.81 -27.32
C VAL A 18 -18.41 -2.44 -26.69
N ALA A 19 -17.90 -3.26 -25.77
CA ALA A 19 -16.63 -3.06 -25.08
C ALA A 19 -15.41 -3.58 -25.87
N GLU A 20 -15.58 -4.49 -26.84
CA GLU A 20 -14.50 -5.13 -27.61
C GLU A 20 -13.45 -4.16 -28.18
N PRO A 21 -13.83 -3.02 -28.81
CA PRO A 21 -12.85 -2.06 -29.33
C PRO A 21 -12.05 -1.35 -28.22
N GLN A 22 -12.69 -1.04 -27.10
CA GLN A 22 -12.03 -0.43 -25.94
C GLN A 22 -11.10 -1.43 -25.25
N VAL A 23 -11.52 -2.68 -25.08
CA VAL A 23 -10.68 -3.75 -24.52
C VAL A 23 -9.48 -4.04 -25.41
N ALA A 24 -9.68 -4.08 -26.74
CA ALA A 24 -8.59 -4.25 -27.69
C ALA A 24 -7.58 -3.09 -27.60
N ARG A 25 -8.07 -1.84 -27.51
CA ARG A 25 -7.21 -0.67 -27.34
C ARG A 25 -6.42 -0.70 -26.03
N LEU A 26 -7.07 -0.99 -24.90
CA LEU A 26 -6.40 -1.14 -23.60
C LEU A 26 -5.34 -2.26 -23.63
N CYS A 27 -5.61 -3.37 -24.32
CA CYS A 27 -4.62 -4.44 -24.50
C CYS A 27 -3.39 -3.97 -25.29
N ILE A 28 -3.58 -3.16 -26.34
CA ILE A 28 -2.49 -2.62 -27.15
C ILE A 28 -1.65 -1.64 -26.31
N GLU A 29 -2.29 -0.68 -25.63
CA GLU A 29 -1.61 0.29 -24.77
C GLU A 29 -0.83 -0.41 -23.64
N ALA A 30 -1.39 -1.45 -23.03
CA ALA A 30 -0.70 -2.26 -22.03
C ALA A 30 0.52 -2.99 -22.60
N GLN A 31 0.40 -3.56 -23.80
CA GLN A 31 1.50 -4.25 -24.48
C GLN A 31 2.64 -3.28 -24.81
N GLU A 32 2.32 -2.07 -25.27
CA GLU A 32 3.30 -1.02 -25.53
C GLU A 32 4.03 -0.59 -24.25
N CYS A 33 3.31 -0.45 -23.13
CA CYS A 33 3.94 -0.14 -21.84
C CYS A 33 4.90 -1.25 -21.40
N ILE A 34 4.53 -2.52 -21.56
CA ILE A 34 5.39 -3.68 -21.25
C ILE A 34 6.65 -3.67 -22.12
N LEU A 35 6.51 -3.48 -23.43
CA LEU A 35 7.64 -3.48 -24.37
C LEU A 35 8.58 -2.30 -24.13
N ALA A 36 8.04 -1.15 -23.74
CA ALA A 36 8.81 0.05 -23.43
C ALA A 36 9.35 0.09 -21.99
N GLY A 37 9.04 -0.91 -21.15
CA GLY A 37 9.43 -0.93 -19.73
C GLY A 37 8.77 0.17 -18.89
N ARG A 38 7.64 0.73 -19.34
CA ARG A 38 6.92 1.83 -18.66
C ARG A 38 5.96 1.26 -17.62
N TRP A 39 6.51 0.80 -16.51
CA TRP A 39 5.74 0.11 -15.47
C TRP A 39 4.73 1.02 -14.78
N VAL A 40 5.07 2.29 -14.55
CA VAL A 40 4.17 3.29 -13.94
C VAL A 40 2.96 3.58 -14.81
N ASP A 41 3.18 3.73 -16.12
CA ASP A 41 2.09 3.92 -17.10
C ASP A 41 1.19 2.67 -17.14
N LEU A 42 1.80 1.48 -17.13
CA LEU A 42 1.06 0.21 -17.08
C LEU A 42 0.21 0.08 -15.82
N ALA A 43 0.75 0.41 -14.65
CA ALA A 43 0.01 0.39 -13.39
C ALA A 43 -1.15 1.40 -13.41
N THR A 44 -0.93 2.62 -13.91
CA THR A 44 -1.98 3.64 -14.08
C THR A 44 -3.11 3.13 -14.97
N LEU A 45 -2.76 2.52 -16.10
CA LEU A 45 -3.71 1.96 -17.06
C LEU A 45 -4.54 0.84 -16.43
N LEU A 46 -3.90 -0.10 -15.73
CA LEU A 46 -4.55 -1.22 -15.07
C LEU A 46 -5.46 -0.76 -13.93
N LEU A 47 -5.01 0.19 -13.10
CA LEU A 47 -5.80 0.76 -12.01
C LEU A 47 -7.05 1.46 -12.55
N THR A 48 -6.89 2.33 -13.55
CA THR A 48 -8.01 3.04 -14.19
C THR A 48 -9.01 2.07 -14.81
N SER A 49 -8.51 0.98 -15.42
CA SER A 49 -9.36 -0.07 -15.98
C SER A 49 -10.06 -0.89 -14.91
N ALA A 50 -9.40 -1.15 -13.78
CA ALA A 50 -9.98 -1.83 -12.64
C ALA A 50 -11.14 -1.03 -12.05
N GLU A 51 -11.06 0.31 -11.99
CA GLU A 51 -12.16 1.16 -11.49
C GLU A 51 -13.46 0.92 -12.28
N LEU A 52 -13.36 0.70 -13.60
CA LEU A 52 -14.51 0.50 -14.48
C LEU A 52 -15.23 -0.84 -14.26
N ILE A 53 -14.53 -1.84 -13.74
CA ILE A 53 -15.04 -3.21 -13.55
C ILE A 53 -15.27 -3.57 -12.08
N THR A 54 -14.76 -2.76 -11.16
CA THR A 54 -14.78 -3.02 -9.71
C THR A 54 -16.20 -3.23 -9.18
N ALA A 55 -17.19 -2.49 -9.69
CA ALA A 55 -18.59 -2.62 -9.30
C ALA A 55 -19.27 -3.91 -9.85
N ARG A 56 -18.57 -4.71 -10.66
CA ARG A 56 -19.13 -5.83 -11.45
C ARG A 56 -18.46 -7.18 -11.19
N VAL A 57 -17.36 -7.20 -10.44
CA VAL A 57 -16.57 -8.42 -10.18
C VAL A 57 -16.81 -8.94 -8.76
N SER A 58 -16.63 -10.25 -8.55
CA SER A 58 -16.72 -10.83 -7.22
C SER A 58 -15.55 -10.38 -6.33
N ASP A 59 -15.66 -10.54 -5.00
CA ASP A 59 -14.59 -10.17 -4.06
C ASP A 59 -13.28 -10.93 -4.32
N LYS A 60 -13.41 -12.18 -4.76
CA LYS A 60 -12.27 -13.05 -5.06
C LYS A 60 -11.56 -12.62 -6.36
N ASP A 61 -12.33 -12.20 -7.35
CA ASP A 61 -11.78 -11.69 -8.61
C ASP A 61 -11.16 -10.30 -8.39
N PHE A 62 -11.78 -9.47 -7.55
CA PHE A 62 -11.24 -8.19 -7.12
C PHE A 62 -9.86 -8.34 -6.46
N GLU A 63 -9.74 -9.25 -5.49
CA GLU A 63 -8.45 -9.56 -4.85
C GLU A 63 -7.40 -10.00 -5.88
N CYS A 64 -7.77 -10.90 -6.79
CA CYS A 64 -6.86 -11.37 -7.83
C CYS A 64 -6.38 -10.24 -8.76
N ILE A 65 -7.27 -9.33 -9.18
CA ILE A 65 -6.96 -8.17 -10.02
C ILE A 65 -5.89 -7.30 -9.35
N PHE A 66 -6.11 -6.96 -8.08
CA PHE A 66 -5.22 -6.08 -7.35
C PHE A 66 -3.88 -6.74 -7.00
N THR A 67 -3.85 -8.03 -6.66
CA THR A 67 -2.60 -8.77 -6.49
C THR A 67 -1.76 -8.75 -7.78
N VAL A 68 -2.37 -8.90 -8.96
CA VAL A 68 -1.63 -8.80 -10.23
C VAL A 68 -1.06 -7.40 -10.46
N ILE A 69 -1.80 -6.35 -10.09
CA ILE A 69 -1.32 -4.97 -10.18
C ILE A 69 -0.16 -4.75 -9.20
N CYS A 70 -0.23 -5.28 -7.98
CA CYS A 70 0.85 -5.22 -6.99
C CYS A 70 2.13 -5.92 -7.44
N ILE A 71 2.02 -7.01 -8.21
CA ILE A 71 3.20 -7.70 -8.78
C ILE A 71 4.03 -6.77 -9.66
N LEU A 72 3.44 -5.72 -10.26
CA LEU A 72 4.21 -4.75 -11.05
C LEU A 72 5.30 -4.04 -10.24
N VAL A 73 5.09 -3.84 -8.94
CA VAL A 73 6.11 -3.26 -8.06
C VAL A 73 7.39 -4.10 -8.06
N THR A 74 7.28 -5.42 -8.23
CA THR A 74 8.44 -6.33 -8.32
C THR A 74 9.19 -6.25 -9.65
N ARG A 75 8.61 -5.59 -10.66
CA ARG A 75 9.19 -5.40 -12.00
C ARG A 75 9.95 -4.08 -12.16
N ALA A 76 9.87 -3.19 -11.18
CA ALA A 76 10.58 -1.93 -11.18
C ALA A 76 12.09 -2.14 -11.34
N GLY A 77 12.72 -1.30 -12.15
CA GLY A 77 14.17 -1.29 -12.37
C GLY A 77 14.94 -0.61 -11.24
N SER A 78 14.27 0.11 -10.33
CA SER A 78 14.90 0.77 -9.19
C SER A 78 13.98 0.83 -7.96
N PRO A 79 14.54 0.98 -6.74
CA PRO A 79 13.73 1.17 -5.52
C PRO A 79 12.84 2.42 -5.58
N VAL A 80 13.27 3.47 -6.28
CA VAL A 80 12.51 4.71 -6.45
C VAL A 80 11.28 4.48 -7.33
N GLU A 81 11.46 3.85 -8.49
CA GLU A 81 10.35 3.49 -9.38
C GLU A 81 9.37 2.51 -8.69
N ALA A 82 9.90 1.57 -7.92
CA ALA A 82 9.09 0.65 -7.13
C ALA A 82 8.23 1.41 -6.09
N LEU A 83 8.82 2.42 -5.45
CA LEU A 83 8.10 3.27 -4.50
C LEU A 83 7.04 4.12 -5.18
N GLU A 84 7.31 4.68 -6.36
CA GLU A 84 6.33 5.43 -7.15
C GLU A 84 5.14 4.54 -7.54
N LEU A 85 5.40 3.31 -8.01
CA LEU A 85 4.36 2.31 -8.28
C LEU A 85 3.52 2.02 -7.03
N ALA A 86 4.18 1.76 -5.90
CA ALA A 86 3.51 1.46 -4.65
C ALA A 86 2.61 2.62 -4.18
N LYS A 87 3.08 3.88 -4.30
CA LYS A 87 2.31 5.09 -4.00
C LYS A 87 1.10 5.24 -4.90
N LEU A 88 1.29 5.08 -6.21
CA LEU A 88 0.23 5.19 -7.21
C LEU A 88 -0.89 4.18 -6.94
N ILE A 89 -0.51 2.91 -6.73
CA ILE A 89 -1.46 1.83 -6.47
C ILE A 89 -2.24 2.12 -5.18
N SER A 90 -1.54 2.46 -4.09
CA SER A 90 -2.18 2.80 -2.80
C SER A 90 -3.17 3.96 -2.92
N ALA A 91 -2.76 5.07 -3.54
CA ALA A 91 -3.60 6.26 -3.70
C ALA A 91 -4.89 5.96 -4.48
N LYS A 92 -4.78 5.18 -5.56
CA LYS A 92 -5.92 4.84 -6.43
C LYS A 92 -6.94 3.93 -5.77
N ILE A 93 -6.50 3.07 -4.87
CA ILE A 93 -7.39 2.15 -4.14
C ILE A 93 -8.17 2.89 -3.06
N ILE A 94 -7.52 3.81 -2.34
CA ILE A 94 -8.17 4.65 -1.32
C ILE A 94 -9.26 5.53 -1.95
N GLN A 95 -9.09 5.93 -3.22
CA GLN A 95 -10.03 6.79 -3.95
C GLN A 95 -11.24 6.04 -4.54
N GLN A 96 -11.35 4.71 -4.38
CA GLN A 96 -12.46 3.93 -4.93
C GLN A 96 -13.78 4.19 -4.15
N PRO A 97 -14.90 4.52 -4.83
CA PRO A 97 -16.13 5.00 -4.18
C PRO A 97 -17.08 3.91 -3.60
N ASP A 98 -16.64 2.66 -3.34
CA ASP A 98 -17.56 1.51 -3.19
C ASP A 98 -17.43 0.69 -1.87
N ASP A 99 -18.53 0.04 -1.46
CA ASP A 99 -18.91 -0.48 -0.11
C ASP A 99 -18.06 -1.64 0.48
N LYS A 100 -16.91 -1.99 -0.09
CA LYS A 100 -16.02 -3.05 0.46
C LYS A 100 -14.61 -2.58 0.81
N PRO A 101 -14.42 -1.45 1.50
CA PRO A 101 -13.09 -0.87 1.75
C PRO A 101 -12.17 -1.78 2.59
N ALA A 102 -12.71 -2.55 3.54
CA ALA A 102 -11.92 -3.28 4.52
C ALA A 102 -11.09 -4.45 3.93
N LEU A 103 -11.67 -5.25 3.02
CA LEU A 103 -10.95 -6.36 2.36
C LEU A 103 -9.87 -5.82 1.42
N ARG A 104 -10.17 -4.73 0.71
CA ARG A 104 -9.25 -4.06 -0.24
C ARG A 104 -8.04 -3.48 0.49
N LEU A 105 -8.29 -2.76 1.58
CA LEU A 105 -7.26 -2.23 2.45
C LEU A 105 -6.39 -3.35 3.03
N LYS A 106 -6.97 -4.47 3.44
CA LYS A 106 -6.26 -5.57 4.12
C LYS A 106 -5.26 -6.32 3.25
N ILE A 107 -5.60 -6.66 2.00
CA ILE A 107 -4.68 -7.39 1.10
C ILE A 107 -3.56 -6.46 0.64
N MET A 108 -3.95 -5.25 0.26
CA MET A 108 -3.05 -4.22 -0.25
C MET A 108 -2.10 -3.69 0.81
N SER A 109 -2.57 -3.45 2.04
CA SER A 109 -1.72 -2.97 3.12
C SER A 109 -0.64 -3.99 3.45
N ARG A 110 -0.95 -5.28 3.39
CA ARG A 110 0.03 -6.33 3.65
C ARG A 110 1.12 -6.38 2.58
N GLU A 111 0.73 -6.34 1.30
CA GLU A 111 1.68 -6.35 0.18
C GLU A 111 2.48 -5.03 0.10
N TYR A 112 1.82 -3.89 0.32
CA TYR A 112 2.42 -2.56 0.39
C TYR A 112 3.37 -2.43 1.58
N PHE A 113 2.98 -2.92 2.75
CA PHE A 113 3.85 -2.97 3.93
C PHE A 113 5.06 -3.87 3.69
N ALA A 114 4.87 -5.04 3.07
CA ALA A 114 5.97 -5.93 2.71
C ALA A 114 6.93 -5.25 1.73
N PHE A 115 6.41 -4.46 0.80
CA PHE A 115 7.23 -3.63 -0.09
C PHE A 115 7.97 -2.52 0.67
N LEU A 116 7.27 -1.71 1.46
CA LEU A 116 7.85 -0.64 2.27
C LEU A 116 8.95 -1.17 3.18
N SER A 117 8.72 -2.32 3.82
CA SER A 117 9.71 -2.99 4.65
C SER A 117 10.98 -3.34 3.86
N LYS A 118 10.85 -3.86 2.64
CA LYS A 118 12.00 -4.15 1.76
C LYS A 118 12.70 -2.88 1.29
N TYR A 119 11.95 -1.83 0.95
CA TYR A 119 12.50 -0.54 0.56
C TYR A 119 13.27 0.12 1.71
N LEU A 120 12.71 0.13 2.91
CA LEU A 120 13.38 0.69 4.09
C LEU A 120 14.63 -0.10 4.48
N ALA A 121 14.66 -1.40 4.20
CA ALA A 121 15.84 -2.25 4.39
C ALA A 121 16.97 -1.99 3.37
N THR A 122 16.73 -1.25 2.26
CA THR A 122 17.82 -0.90 1.34
C THR A 122 18.73 0.21 1.87
N PHE A 123 18.28 0.96 2.87
CA PHE A 123 19.08 2.01 3.50
C PHE A 123 20.09 1.39 4.45
N SER A 124 21.32 1.89 4.40
CA SER A 124 22.41 1.39 5.25
C SER A 124 22.51 2.20 6.55
N ALA A 125 23.14 1.63 7.58
CA ALA A 125 23.36 2.33 8.84
C ALA A 125 24.36 3.49 8.71
N GLU A 126 25.23 3.44 7.70
CA GLU A 126 26.24 4.45 7.39
C GLU A 126 25.65 5.69 6.70
N GLU A 127 24.43 5.61 6.15
CA GLU A 127 23.74 6.76 5.57
C GLU A 127 23.29 7.72 6.68
N LEU A 128 24.11 8.76 6.92
CA LEU A 128 23.92 9.74 7.99
C LEU A 128 22.61 10.53 7.92
N HIS A 129 21.98 10.59 6.75
CA HIS A 129 20.75 11.33 6.53
C HIS A 129 19.88 10.68 5.46
N ILE A 130 18.87 9.91 5.87
CA ILE A 130 17.84 9.44 4.93
C ILE A 130 16.99 10.62 4.43
N PRO A 131 16.56 10.64 3.15
CA PRO A 131 15.69 11.68 2.61
C PRO A 131 14.39 11.83 3.42
N ASN A 132 13.85 13.05 3.49
CA ASN A 132 12.60 13.30 4.23
C ASN A 132 11.44 12.45 3.70
N ASP A 133 11.35 12.24 2.39
CA ASP A 133 10.34 11.37 1.79
C ASP A 133 10.45 9.94 2.32
N SER A 134 11.67 9.42 2.48
CA SER A 134 11.92 8.09 3.04
C SER A 134 11.56 7.99 4.52
N LYS A 135 11.75 9.07 5.30
CA LYS A 135 11.25 9.15 6.68
C LYS A 135 9.73 9.10 6.74
N GLU A 136 9.05 9.78 5.83
CA GLU A 136 7.58 9.73 5.72
C GLU A 136 7.09 8.32 5.38
N GLU A 137 7.81 7.58 4.54
CA GLU A 137 7.47 6.18 4.26
C GLU A 137 7.76 5.25 5.46
N ALA A 138 8.82 5.51 6.24
CA ALA A 138 9.07 4.80 7.49
C ALA A 138 7.92 5.01 8.50
N VAL A 139 7.46 6.26 8.64
CA VAL A 139 6.29 6.60 9.44
C VAL A 139 5.05 5.88 8.91
N ARG A 140 4.82 5.87 7.60
CA ARG A 140 3.69 5.17 6.99
C ARG A 140 3.73 3.67 7.28
N ALA A 141 4.89 3.02 7.18
CA ALA A 141 5.04 1.61 7.55
C ALA A 141 4.65 1.35 9.01
N ILE A 142 5.07 2.21 9.95
CA ILE A 142 4.69 2.11 11.36
C ILE A 142 3.17 2.24 11.55
N ILE A 143 2.55 3.24 10.91
CA ILE A 143 1.11 3.48 11.04
C ILE A 143 0.33 2.30 10.46
N GLU A 144 0.74 1.76 9.32
CA GLU A 144 0.12 0.55 8.74
C GLU A 144 0.26 -0.63 9.72
N PHE A 145 1.45 -0.89 10.25
CA PHE A 145 1.64 -1.94 11.26
C PHE A 145 0.65 -1.80 12.42
N VAL A 146 0.49 -0.60 12.99
CA VAL A 146 -0.45 -0.35 14.09
C VAL A 146 -1.92 -0.51 13.67
N LYS A 147 -2.28 -0.18 12.43
CA LYS A 147 -3.66 -0.32 11.93
C LYS A 147 -4.10 -1.77 11.70
N PHE A 148 -3.18 -2.67 11.39
CA PHE A 148 -3.54 -4.05 11.05
C PHE A 148 -3.32 -4.97 12.26
N PRO A 149 -4.39 -5.45 12.93
CA PRO A 149 -4.26 -6.31 14.08
C PRO A 149 -3.53 -7.62 13.74
N ASP A 150 -3.74 -8.16 12.53
CA ASP A 150 -3.13 -9.41 12.07
C ASP A 150 -1.59 -9.33 11.86
N MET A 151 -0.99 -8.15 11.98
CA MET A 151 0.45 -7.94 11.85
C MET A 151 1.11 -7.86 13.23
N PHE A 152 1.53 -9.01 13.78
CA PHE A 152 2.11 -9.10 15.12
C PHE A 152 3.64 -9.08 15.16
N GLN A 153 4.30 -9.30 14.02
CA GLN A 153 5.76 -9.33 13.92
C GLN A 153 6.20 -8.44 12.76
N CYS A 154 7.14 -7.54 13.03
CA CYS A 154 7.86 -6.85 11.98
C CYS A 154 9.26 -6.47 12.46
N ASP A 155 10.22 -6.52 11.53
CA ASP A 155 11.62 -6.19 11.78
C ASP A 155 11.88 -4.67 11.60
N LEU A 156 10.83 -3.83 11.65
CA LEU A 156 10.96 -2.40 11.42
C LEU A 156 11.96 -1.74 12.39
N LEU A 157 12.01 -2.19 13.66
CA LEU A 157 12.96 -1.67 14.64
C LEU A 157 14.43 -1.97 14.30
N ASP A 158 14.70 -2.99 13.49
CA ASP A 158 16.06 -3.33 13.08
C ASP A 158 16.51 -2.52 11.86
N MET A 159 15.58 -1.83 11.19
CA MET A 159 15.88 -1.05 9.99
C MET A 159 16.55 0.29 10.32
N PRO A 160 17.72 0.61 9.74
CA PRO A 160 18.40 1.88 9.98
C PRO A 160 17.52 3.10 9.68
N ALA A 161 16.73 3.04 8.60
CA ALA A 161 15.83 4.13 8.22
C ALA A 161 14.76 4.44 9.29
N VAL A 162 14.28 3.42 9.99
CA VAL A 162 13.28 3.56 11.06
C VAL A 162 13.94 4.09 12.34
N ASN A 163 15.12 3.59 12.69
CA ASN A 163 15.85 4.05 13.88
C ASN A 163 16.28 5.52 13.77
N GLN A 164 16.55 6.03 12.57
CA GLN A 164 16.88 7.44 12.37
C GLN A 164 15.75 8.40 12.73
N LEU A 165 14.49 7.93 12.80
CA LEU A 165 13.35 8.75 13.23
C LEU A 165 13.45 9.21 14.69
N GLU A 166 14.24 8.53 15.53
CA GLU A 166 14.44 8.92 16.93
C GLU A 166 15.07 10.32 17.05
N LYS A 167 15.91 10.69 16.09
CA LYS A 167 16.59 11.98 16.02
C LYS A 167 15.69 13.08 15.46
N ASP A 168 14.51 12.73 14.95
CA ASP A 168 13.59 13.65 14.29
C ASP A 168 12.50 14.11 15.27
N GLY A 169 12.45 15.42 15.52
CA GLY A 169 11.48 16.01 16.44
C GLY A 169 10.03 15.77 16.03
N LYS A 170 9.75 15.57 14.72
CA LYS A 170 8.41 15.32 14.20
C LYS A 170 8.03 13.83 14.30
N TYR A 171 8.97 12.93 14.04
CA TYR A 171 8.68 11.50 13.88
C TYR A 171 9.07 10.61 15.07
N SER A 172 9.83 11.13 16.02
CA SER A 172 10.24 10.40 17.24
C SER A 172 9.07 9.83 18.05
N LEU A 173 7.93 10.52 18.09
CA LEU A 173 6.72 10.04 18.77
C LEU A 173 6.11 8.81 18.09
N ILE A 174 6.20 8.73 16.76
CA ILE A 174 5.71 7.56 16.01
C ILE A 174 6.64 6.37 16.20
N LEU A 175 7.97 6.59 16.25
CA LEU A 175 8.90 5.54 16.62
C LEU A 175 8.66 5.04 18.05
N LYS A 176 8.36 5.93 19.00
CA LYS A 176 7.98 5.56 20.37
C LYS A 176 6.71 4.72 20.40
N LEU A 177 5.70 5.07 19.59
CA LEU A 177 4.49 4.27 19.42
C LEU A 177 4.84 2.85 18.94
N LEU A 178 5.69 2.70 17.92
CA LEU A 178 6.14 1.39 17.44
C LEU A 178 6.79 0.56 18.56
N LYS A 179 7.71 1.17 19.32
CA LYS A 179 8.37 0.50 20.46
C LYS A 179 7.33 -0.01 21.47
N ILE A 180 6.35 0.82 21.82
CA ILE A 180 5.29 0.42 22.77
C ILE A 180 4.55 -0.83 22.28
N PHE A 181 4.14 -0.87 21.00
CA PHE A 181 3.42 -2.01 20.43
C PHE A 181 4.25 -3.29 20.31
N LEU A 182 5.58 -3.19 20.25
CA LEU A 182 6.47 -4.35 20.10
C LEU A 182 7.05 -4.84 21.42
N THR A 183 7.24 -3.96 22.41
CA THR A 183 8.02 -4.27 23.61
C THR A 183 7.31 -3.99 24.92
N ASP A 184 6.32 -3.09 24.95
CA ASP A 184 5.66 -2.67 26.18
C ASP A 184 4.26 -3.29 26.35
N ARG A 185 3.58 -2.87 27.42
CA ARG A 185 2.25 -3.33 27.80
C ARG A 185 1.20 -2.25 27.53
N LEU A 186 -0.06 -2.67 27.58
CA LEU A 186 -1.22 -1.82 27.30
C LEU A 186 -1.23 -0.51 28.12
N ASP A 187 -0.79 -0.53 29.37
CA ASP A 187 -0.64 0.65 30.24
C ASP A 187 0.27 1.73 29.63
N ALA A 188 1.40 1.34 29.04
CA ALA A 188 2.29 2.29 28.35
C ALA A 188 1.60 2.93 27.12
N TYR A 189 0.78 2.15 26.39
CA TYR A 189 -0.03 2.68 25.31
C TYR A 189 -1.10 3.65 25.80
N LEU A 190 -1.80 3.35 26.90
CA LEU A 190 -2.83 4.23 27.47
C LEU A 190 -2.25 5.57 27.89
N ASP A 191 -1.09 5.56 28.57
CA ASP A 191 -0.35 6.77 28.93
C ASP A 191 0.06 7.56 27.68
N PHE A 192 0.59 6.87 26.67
CA PHE A 192 0.97 7.50 25.41
C PHE A 192 -0.22 8.12 24.68
N HIS A 193 -1.36 7.42 24.60
CA HIS A 193 -2.59 7.91 23.97
C HIS A 193 -3.13 9.13 24.71
N SER A 194 -3.11 9.13 26.04
CA SER A 194 -3.57 10.28 26.85
C SER A 194 -2.79 11.57 26.51
N ALA A 195 -1.48 11.46 26.30
CA ALA A 195 -0.61 12.58 25.97
C ALA A 195 -0.62 12.96 24.47
N ASN A 196 -0.98 12.04 23.57
CA ASN A 196 -0.77 12.19 22.12
C ASN A 196 -2.02 11.91 21.26
N SER A 197 -3.22 11.87 21.85
CA SER A 197 -4.45 11.49 21.13
C SER A 197 -4.72 12.30 19.85
N THR A 198 -4.45 13.60 19.84
CA THR A 198 -4.60 14.46 18.66
C THR A 198 -3.66 14.05 17.52
N LEU A 199 -2.43 13.68 17.85
CA LEU A 199 -1.44 13.19 16.88
C LEU A 199 -1.91 11.87 16.27
N LEU A 200 -2.34 10.92 17.10
CA LEU A 200 -2.81 9.61 16.66
C LEU A 200 -4.01 9.72 15.71
N LYS A 201 -4.96 10.60 16.05
CA LYS A 201 -6.11 10.91 15.17
C LYS A 201 -5.68 11.49 13.83
N SER A 202 -4.63 12.34 13.80
CA SER A 202 -4.12 12.91 12.54
C SER A 202 -3.56 11.86 11.57
N TYR A 203 -3.10 10.71 12.10
CA TYR A 203 -2.65 9.55 11.31
C TYR A 203 -3.78 8.55 11.02
N GLY A 204 -5.01 8.86 11.47
CA GLY A 204 -6.17 7.99 11.31
C GLY A 204 -6.12 6.72 12.17
N LEU A 205 -5.44 6.77 13.32
CA LEU A 205 -5.43 5.69 14.30
C LEU A 205 -6.65 5.79 15.21
N VAL A 206 -7.44 4.71 15.27
CA VAL A 206 -8.60 4.59 16.13
C VAL A 206 -8.19 3.94 17.45
N HIS A 207 -8.60 4.53 18.57
CA HIS A 207 -8.18 4.07 19.90
C HIS A 207 -8.61 2.63 20.20
N GLU A 208 -9.86 2.29 19.88
CA GLU A 208 -10.39 0.94 20.11
C GLU A 208 -9.59 -0.11 19.32
N ASP A 209 -9.31 0.15 18.04
CA ASP A 209 -8.52 -0.77 17.20
C ASP A 209 -7.11 -0.97 17.77
N CYS A 210 -6.49 0.11 18.27
CA CYS A 210 -5.17 0.08 18.89
C CYS A 210 -5.13 -0.73 20.19
N ILE A 211 -6.20 -0.73 20.99
CA ILE A 211 -6.28 -1.53 22.22
C ILE A 211 -6.41 -3.02 21.90
N THR A 212 -7.08 -3.35 20.79
CA THR A 212 -7.35 -4.74 20.40
C THR A 212 -6.17 -5.43 19.70
N LYS A 213 -5.14 -4.68 19.32
CA LYS A 213 -3.92 -5.17 18.68
C LYS A 213 -2.93 -5.71 19.70
#